data_AF-A0A7W0YCR5-F1
#
_entry.id   AF-A0A7W0YCR5-F1
#
_cell.length_a   1.000
_cell.length_b   1.000
_cell.length_c   1.000
_cell.angle_alpha   90.00
_cell.angle_beta   90.00
_cell.angle_gamma   90.00
#
_symmetry.space_group_name_H-M   'P 1'
#
loop_
_entity.id
_entity.type
_entity.pdbx_description
1 polymer ?
#
loop_
_entity_poly.entity_id
_entity_poly.type
_entity_poly.pdbx_seq_one_letter_code
_entity_poly.pdbx_strand_id
1 'polypeptide(L)' 'MILSDGLWKRRFASNPRIIGQTLNLSGQTYTVVGVMPPNIDLPG' A
#
# COMPACT_ATOMS: atom_id res chain seq x y z
N MET A 1 -1.68 5.68 4.68
CA MET A 1 -2.07 5.22 3.32
C MET A 1 -2.28 3.72 3.35
N ILE A 2 -3.32 3.23 2.66
CA ILE A 2 -3.49 1.81 2.38
C ILE A 2 -3.07 1.56 0.94
N LEU A 3 -2.23 0.55 0.71
CA LEU A 3 -1.79 0.16 -0.63
C LEU A 3 -2.73 -0.90 -1.20
N SER A 4 -3.13 -0.79 -2.46
CA SER A 4 -3.84 -1.88 -3.15
C SER A 4 -2.94 -3.10 -3.33
N ASP A 5 -3.50 -4.31 -3.33
CA ASP A 5 -2.72 -5.54 -3.49
C ASP A 5 -1.88 -5.57 -4.77
N GLY A 6 -2.42 -5.09 -5.89
CA GLY A 6 -1.74 -5.09 -7.18
C GLY A 6 -0.51 -4.18 -7.17
N LEU A 7 -0.62 -3.02 -6.51
CA LEU A 7 0.51 -2.10 -6.35
C LEU A 7 1.55 -2.68 -5.39
N TRP A 8 1.09 -3.28 -4.28
CA TRP A 8 1.95 -3.96 -3.32
C TRP A 8 2.75 -5.12 -3.95
N LYS A 9 2.12 -5.96 -4.76
CA LYS A 9 2.77 -7.04 -5.51
C LYS A 9 3.78 -6.52 -6.53
N ARG A 10 3.39 -5.54 -7.35
CA ARG A 10 4.22 -5.03 -8.45
C ARG A 10 5.42 -4.23 -7.97
N ARG A 11 5.26 -3.41 -6.93
CA ARG A 11 6.31 -2.49 -6.45
C ARG A 11 7.09 -3.04 -5.28
N PHE A 12 6.49 -3.90 -4.46
CA PHE A 12 7.08 -4.38 -3.21
C PHE A 12 7.13 -5.91 -3.12
N ALA A 13 6.88 -6.63 -4.22
CA ALA A 13 6.97 -8.10 -4.29
C ALA A 13 6.20 -8.82 -3.17
N SER A 14 5.05 -8.28 -2.76
CA SER A 14 4.27 -8.80 -1.62
C SER A 14 5.04 -8.86 -0.30
N ASN A 15 6.00 -7.96 -0.09
CA ASN A 15 6.77 -7.90 1.14
C ASN A 15 5.90 -7.34 2.30
N PRO A 16 5.59 -8.11 3.35
CA PRO A 16 4.79 -7.64 4.48
C PRO A 16 5.53 -6.60 5.35
N ARG A 17 6.85 -6.49 5.21
CA ARG A 17 7.67 -5.50 5.93
C ARG A 17 7.41 -4.05 5.50
N ILE A 18 6.56 -3.83 4.50
CA ILE A 18 6.20 -2.46 4.09
C ILE A 18 5.22 -1.81 5.05
N ILE A 19 4.49 -2.58 5.86
CA ILE A 19 3.58 -2.02 6.86
C ILE A 19 4.41 -1.30 7.92
N GLY A 20 4.08 -0.05 8.20
CA GLY A 20 4.84 0.85 9.08
C GLY A 20 5.95 1.63 8.36
N GLN A 21 6.23 1.36 7.07
CA GLN A 21 7.19 2.19 6.33
C GLN A 21 6.59 3.51 5.88
N THR A 22 7.43 4.54 5.87
CA THR A 22 7.11 5.87 5.34
C THR A 22 7.51 5.97 3.88
N LEU A 23 6.54 6.26 3.01
CA LEU A 23 6.76 6.67 1.63
C LEU A 23 6.65 8.17 1.50
N ASN A 24 7.60 8.80 0.80
CA ASN A 24 7.42 10.17 0.35
C ASN A 24 6.71 10.15 -1.01
N LEU A 25 5.50 10.69 -1.07
CA LEU A 25 4.72 10.85 -2.29
C LEU A 25 4.47 12.34 -2.48
N SER A 26 4.96 12.88 -3.60
CA SER A 26 4.77 14.29 -3.97
C SER A 26 5.20 15.29 -2.88
N GLY A 27 6.27 14.99 -2.14
CA GLY A 27 6.77 15.82 -1.06
C GLY A 27 6.07 15.62 0.29
N GLN A 28 5.00 14.82 0.34
CA GLN A 28 4.31 14.45 1.57
C GLN A 28 4.68 13.04 2.03
N THR A 29 4.98 12.92 3.31
CA THR A 29 5.33 11.64 3.93
C THR A 29 4.05 10.90 4.34
N TYR A 30 3.86 9.71 3.78
CA TYR A 30 2.75 8.81 4.09
C TYR A 30 3.27 7.53 4.71
N THR A 31 2.74 7.18 5.88
CA THR A 31 2.99 5.87 6.47
C THR A 31 2.03 4.85 5.87
N VAL A 32 2.57 3.72 5.44
CA VAL A 32 1.78 2.56 5.04
C VAL A 32 1.23 1.93 6.31
N VAL A 33 -0.09 1.92 6.45
CA VAL A 33 -0.76 1.33 7.63
C VAL A 33 -1.36 -0.05 7.33
N GLY A 34 -1.50 -0.41 6.06
CA GLY A 34 -2.12 -1.65 5.63
C GLY A 34 -2.02 -1.86 4.12
N VAL A 35 -2.30 -3.08 3.69
CA VAL A 35 -2.53 -3.43 2.28
C VAL A 35 -3.98 -3.88 2.13
N MET A 36 -4.69 -3.31 1.17
CA MET A 36 -6.04 -3.71 0.83
C MET A 36 -5.99 -5.03 0.04
N PRO A 37 -6.73 -6.07 0.46
CA PRO A 37 -6.77 -7.33 -0.26
C PRO A 37 -7.42 -7.18 -1.66
N PRO A 38 -7.05 -8.01 -2.64
CA PRO A 38 -7.51 -7.94 -4.03
C PRO A 38 -9.03 -8.06 -4.22
N ASN A 39 -9.73 -8.55 -3.21
CA ASN A 39 -11.12 -8.96 -3.29
C ASN A 39 -12.07 -7.93 -2.67
N ILE A 40 -11.56 -6.72 -2.35
CA ILE A 40 -12.41 -5.61 -1.95
C ILE A 40 -12.66 -4.77 -3.20
N ASP A 41 -13.80 -5.05 -3.85
CA ASP A 41 -14.49 -4.06 -4.65
C ASP A 41 -14.90 -2.93 -3.70
N LEU A 42 -14.19 -1.80 -3.74
CA LEU A 42 -14.68 -0.57 -3.15
C LEU A 42 -15.84 -0.09 -4.03
N PRO A 43 -17.10 -0.08 -3.53
CA PRO A 43 -18.15 0.60 -4.26
C PRO A 43 -17.79 2.09 -4.34
N GLY A 44 -17.80 2.63 -5.56
CA GLY A 44 -17.61 4.05 -5.85
C GLY A 44 -18.80 4.89 -5.43
#